data_AF-A0A3D4BRM7-F1
#
_entry.id   AF-A0A3D4BRM7-F1
#
_cell.length_a   1.000
_cell.length_b   1.000
_cell.length_c   1.000
_cell.angle_alpha   90.00
_cell.angle_beta   90.00
_cell.angle_gamma   90.00
#
_symmetry.space_group_name_H-M   'P 1'
#
loop_
_entity.id
_entity.type
_entity.pdbx_description
1 polymer ?
#
loop_
_entity_poly.entity_id
_entity_poly.type
_entity_poly.pdbx_seq_one_letter_code
_entity_poly.pdbx_strand_id
1 'polypeptide(L)'
;MIGYNQLNASDLTSTKGLIGLLFTEASREMNLEKGFLGVPSVGSIVLKQVVESRGFKEFTQEFKPGDRIFIISSIFGGTGAAGFPLLLNVFRDPKSGINNSEYIKDSIIGGISILPYFEVDSDKFRNGESAIDSNTFTSKTKAALAYYEKYLASNLNALFYTGDYRRSQYENFDGGENQKNEANFIEFASALSILEFIQHENEAKEASELSSPIKYFEFGISEDTTEINLTHLGKTSDNLLEQFIKFKYLSLYITNYLNDALDDSRLTWRKELQVPANFKSNQLVKDLREFCGKYYYRWLYQLGSDRHGRKFVPFNMNVSGSVGNNGTPIELNLSRESLFNVVNGIPALDNSNFFRKDAIDFDKTFTQKVDDITQNKELQSFEMKLIALLQEGSNAIYSERFKN
;
A
#
# COMPACT_ATOMS: atom_id res chain seq x y z
N MET A 1 18.16 -7.71 -29.71
CA MET A 1 17.05 -7.01 -30.41
C MET A 1 17.62 -5.69 -30.93
N ILE A 2 17.42 -5.40 -32.22
CA ILE A 2 18.05 -4.31 -32.97
C ILE A 2 17.27 -3.01 -32.73
N GLY A 3 17.94 -1.92 -32.33
CA GLY A 3 17.29 -0.61 -32.13
C GLY A 3 16.82 0.01 -33.45
N TYR A 4 15.79 0.87 -33.44
CA TYR A 4 15.22 1.47 -34.66
C TYR A 4 16.28 2.18 -35.55
N ASN A 5 17.24 2.86 -34.93
CA ASN A 5 18.36 3.51 -35.64
C ASN A 5 19.42 2.53 -36.16
N GLN A 6 19.42 1.29 -35.66
CA GLN A 6 20.26 0.20 -36.13
C GLN A 6 19.61 -0.55 -37.32
N LEU A 7 18.35 -0.24 -37.67
CA LEU A 7 17.65 -0.76 -38.86
C LEU A 7 18.03 -0.01 -40.16
N ASN A 8 19.12 0.76 -40.15
CA ASN A 8 19.66 1.47 -41.31
C ASN A 8 20.50 0.57 -42.24
N ALA A 9 20.73 -0.69 -41.85
CA ALA A 9 21.35 -1.67 -42.74
C ALA A 9 20.45 -1.93 -43.96
N SER A 10 21.05 -2.08 -45.15
CA SER A 10 20.37 -2.23 -46.45
C SER A 10 19.20 -3.22 -46.42
N ASP A 11 19.36 -4.28 -45.64
CA ASP A 11 18.48 -5.45 -45.63
C ASP A 11 17.29 -5.30 -44.66
N LEU A 12 17.25 -4.22 -43.87
CA LEU A 12 16.22 -3.95 -42.86
C LEU A 12 15.42 -2.66 -43.16
N THR A 13 15.66 -2.03 -44.31
CA THR A 13 15.00 -0.79 -44.75
C THR A 13 13.48 -0.93 -44.85
N SER A 14 12.99 -2.07 -45.35
CA SER A 14 11.56 -2.36 -45.43
C SER A 14 10.92 -2.55 -44.04
N THR A 15 11.65 -3.18 -43.11
CA THR A 15 11.24 -3.31 -41.71
C THR A 15 11.21 -1.95 -41.02
N LYS A 16 12.19 -1.08 -41.29
CA LYS A 16 12.22 0.30 -40.81
C LYS A 16 11.03 1.11 -41.34
N GLY A 17 10.71 0.96 -42.63
CA GLY A 17 9.55 1.58 -43.27
C GLY A 17 8.22 1.12 -42.67
N LEU A 18 8.06 -0.19 -42.44
CA LEU A 18 6.89 -0.75 -41.76
C LEU A 18 6.74 -0.22 -40.33
N ILE A 19 7.84 -0.18 -39.57
CA ILE A 19 7.85 0.37 -38.20
C ILE A 19 7.52 1.88 -38.21
N GLY A 20 7.93 2.62 -39.25
CA GLY A 20 7.56 4.03 -39.42
C GLY A 20 6.12 4.28 -39.86
N LEU A 21 5.46 3.29 -40.48
CA LEU A 21 4.02 3.33 -40.76
C LEU A 21 3.18 2.95 -39.54
N LEU A 22 3.68 2.01 -38.72
CA LEU A 22 2.97 1.53 -37.53
C LEU A 22 3.12 2.46 -36.32
N PHE A 23 4.22 3.23 -36.24
CA PHE A 23 4.52 4.08 -35.09
C PHE A 23 4.89 5.50 -35.52
N THR A 24 4.22 6.48 -34.92
CA THR A 24 4.59 7.89 -35.06
C THR A 24 5.98 8.15 -34.49
N GLU A 25 6.64 9.20 -34.98
CA GLU A 25 7.93 9.65 -34.44
C GLU A 25 7.86 9.92 -32.93
N ALA A 26 6.82 10.63 -32.49
CA ALA A 26 6.53 10.87 -31.07
C ALA A 26 6.39 9.58 -30.24
N SER A 27 5.81 8.50 -30.79
CA SER A 27 5.69 7.22 -30.07
C SER A 27 7.02 6.48 -29.94
N ARG A 28 7.96 6.70 -30.88
CA ARG A 28 9.27 6.04 -30.91
C ARG A 28 10.30 6.74 -30.02
N GLU A 29 10.14 8.05 -29.81
CA GLU A 29 11.01 8.88 -28.97
C GLU A 29 10.41 9.15 -27.58
N MET A 30 9.27 8.53 -27.26
CA MET A 30 8.52 8.77 -26.03
C MET A 30 9.37 8.46 -24.79
N ASN A 31 9.54 9.44 -23.90
CA ASN A 31 10.11 9.21 -22.58
C ASN A 31 9.12 8.39 -21.73
N LEU A 32 9.53 7.18 -21.38
CA LEU A 32 8.73 6.20 -20.63
C LEU A 32 8.47 6.60 -19.17
N GLU A 33 9.18 7.61 -18.66
CA GLU A 33 8.93 8.23 -17.35
C GLU A 33 7.49 8.79 -17.24
N LYS A 34 6.87 9.14 -18.37
CA LYS A 34 5.47 9.62 -18.47
C LYS A 34 4.43 8.49 -18.68
N GLY A 35 4.85 7.22 -18.63
CA GLY A 35 3.97 6.06 -18.83
C GLY A 35 3.57 5.81 -20.30
N PHE A 36 2.71 4.81 -20.53
CA PHE A 36 2.44 4.27 -21.87
C PHE A 36 1.51 5.11 -22.75
N LEU A 37 0.88 6.16 -22.18
CA LEU A 37 -0.10 7.06 -22.84
C LEU A 37 -1.16 6.37 -23.73
N GLY A 38 -1.42 5.08 -23.53
CA GLY A 38 -2.38 4.30 -24.32
C GLY A 38 -1.86 3.77 -25.67
N VAL A 39 -0.55 3.73 -25.92
CA VAL A 39 0.04 3.17 -27.16
C VAL A 39 0.47 1.70 -26.95
N PRO A 40 -0.22 0.71 -27.54
CA PRO A 40 0.00 -0.72 -27.24
C PRO A 40 1.39 -1.26 -27.57
N SER A 41 2.05 -0.73 -28.61
CA SER A 41 3.36 -1.21 -29.07
C SER A 41 4.51 -0.89 -28.13
N VAL A 42 4.39 0.22 -27.39
CA VAL A 42 5.30 0.59 -26.31
C VAL A 42 5.29 -0.48 -25.21
N GLY A 43 4.14 -1.16 -25.02
CA GLY A 43 3.95 -2.31 -24.14
C GLY A 43 5.08 -3.34 -24.20
N SER A 44 5.43 -3.78 -25.40
CA SER A 44 6.43 -4.84 -25.62
C SER A 44 7.87 -4.42 -25.32
N ILE A 45 8.22 -3.15 -25.60
CA ILE A 45 9.57 -2.61 -25.36
C ILE A 45 9.79 -2.40 -23.87
N VAL A 46 8.80 -1.86 -23.16
CA VAL A 46 8.89 -1.63 -21.72
C VAL A 46 8.85 -2.94 -20.95
N LEU A 47 8.01 -3.90 -21.33
CA LEU A 47 8.00 -5.23 -20.72
C LEU A 47 9.41 -5.83 -20.72
N LYS A 48 10.11 -5.72 -21.86
CA LYS A 48 11.49 -6.17 -21.95
C LYS A 48 12.41 -5.46 -20.96
N GLN A 49 12.33 -4.13 -20.86
CA GLN A 49 13.14 -3.37 -19.89
C GLN A 49 12.85 -3.77 -18.44
N VAL A 50 11.57 -4.04 -18.11
CA VAL A 50 11.17 -4.52 -16.79
C VAL A 50 11.78 -5.89 -16.51
N VAL A 51 11.62 -6.85 -17.41
CA VAL A 51 12.16 -8.22 -17.25
C VAL A 51 13.69 -8.25 -17.22
N GLU A 52 14.35 -7.34 -17.95
CA GLU A 52 15.80 -7.21 -17.94
C GLU A 52 16.35 -6.40 -16.76
N SER A 53 15.49 -5.71 -16.01
CA SER A 53 15.88 -4.89 -14.86
C SER A 53 16.51 -5.72 -13.75
N ARG A 54 17.42 -5.10 -12.99
CA ARG A 54 18.12 -5.76 -11.88
C ARG A 54 17.13 -6.26 -10.83
N GLY A 55 16.19 -5.42 -10.41
CA GLY A 55 15.20 -5.77 -9.38
C GLY A 55 14.29 -6.92 -9.80
N PHE A 56 13.86 -6.97 -11.06
CA PHE A 56 13.05 -8.09 -11.55
C PHE A 56 13.86 -9.39 -11.60
N LYS A 57 15.13 -9.33 -12.04
CA LYS A 57 16.01 -10.50 -12.02
C LYS A 57 16.24 -11.02 -10.60
N GLU A 58 16.56 -10.14 -9.65
CA GLU A 58 16.70 -10.49 -8.22
C GLU A 58 15.41 -11.13 -7.68
N PHE A 59 14.24 -10.54 -7.96
CA PHE A 59 12.94 -11.12 -7.62
C PHE A 59 12.78 -12.55 -8.16
N THR A 60 13.06 -12.79 -9.45
CA THR A 60 12.93 -14.13 -10.05
C THR A 60 13.97 -15.13 -9.53
N GLN A 61 15.16 -14.66 -9.14
CA GLN A 61 16.23 -15.51 -8.60
C GLN A 61 15.94 -16.02 -7.19
N GLU A 62 15.32 -15.17 -6.36
CA GLU A 62 14.98 -15.51 -4.98
C GLU A 62 13.66 -16.28 -4.85
N PHE A 63 12.87 -16.38 -5.94
CA PHE A 63 11.58 -17.04 -5.95
C PHE A 63 11.69 -18.55 -5.68
N LYS A 64 10.91 -19.05 -4.71
CA LYS A 64 10.94 -20.43 -4.22
C LYS A 64 9.59 -21.13 -4.39
N PRO A 65 9.54 -22.48 -4.36
CA PRO A 65 8.29 -23.22 -4.31
C PRO A 65 7.42 -22.76 -3.14
N GLY A 66 6.13 -22.52 -3.39
CA GLY A 66 5.18 -22.01 -2.41
C GLY A 66 5.09 -20.49 -2.31
N ASP A 67 6.01 -19.74 -2.95
CA ASP A 67 5.89 -18.29 -3.07
C ASP A 67 4.69 -17.92 -3.96
N ARG A 68 4.10 -16.76 -3.69
CA ARG A 68 2.91 -16.25 -4.39
C ARG A 68 3.20 -14.89 -5.02
N ILE A 69 2.57 -14.61 -6.14
CA ILE A 69 2.71 -13.33 -6.84
C ILE A 69 1.39 -12.55 -6.72
N PHE A 70 1.48 -11.27 -6.38
CA PHE A 70 0.33 -10.37 -6.38
C PHE A 70 0.60 -9.13 -7.23
N ILE A 71 -0.19 -8.93 -8.28
CA ILE A 71 0.00 -7.83 -9.23
C ILE A 71 -0.96 -6.68 -8.90
N ILE A 72 -0.44 -5.47 -8.70
CA ILE A 72 -1.24 -4.27 -8.43
C ILE A 72 -1.24 -3.38 -9.68
N SER A 73 -2.42 -3.05 -10.19
CA SER A 73 -2.56 -2.26 -11.40
C SER A 73 -3.81 -1.38 -11.38
N SER A 74 -3.76 -0.25 -12.09
CA SER A 74 -4.96 0.51 -12.45
C SER A 74 -5.36 0.22 -13.89
N ILE A 75 -6.66 0.04 -14.14
CA ILE A 75 -7.18 -0.36 -15.45
C ILE A 75 -7.56 0.82 -16.35
N PHE A 76 -7.64 2.02 -15.77
CA PHE A 76 -8.07 3.23 -16.46
C PHE A 76 -6.93 4.07 -17.01
N GLY A 77 -5.70 3.82 -16.55
CA GLY A 77 -4.46 4.34 -17.12
C GLY A 77 -3.91 3.43 -18.23
N GLY A 78 -3.04 3.95 -19.10
CA GLY A 78 -2.43 3.14 -20.17
C GLY A 78 -1.42 2.10 -19.64
N THR A 79 -0.69 2.45 -18.58
CA THR A 79 0.40 1.64 -18.03
C THR A 79 -0.06 0.37 -17.34
N GLY A 80 -0.91 0.50 -16.33
CA GLY A 80 -1.42 -0.65 -15.59
C GLY A 80 -2.24 -1.57 -16.49
N ALA A 81 -3.14 -0.98 -17.29
CA ALA A 81 -4.04 -1.72 -18.18
C ALA A 81 -3.28 -2.65 -19.15
N ALA A 82 -2.22 -2.14 -19.80
CA ALA A 82 -1.43 -2.93 -20.73
C ALA A 82 -0.37 -3.81 -20.03
N GLY A 83 0.25 -3.30 -18.95
CA GLY A 83 1.35 -3.97 -18.26
C GLY A 83 0.95 -5.24 -17.51
N PHE A 84 -0.24 -5.27 -16.91
CA PHE A 84 -0.69 -6.42 -16.11
C PHE A 84 -0.80 -7.71 -16.96
N PRO A 85 -1.54 -7.76 -18.09
CA PRO A 85 -1.56 -8.95 -18.93
C PRO A 85 -0.17 -9.36 -19.43
N LEU A 86 0.67 -8.38 -19.74
CA LEU A 86 2.02 -8.60 -20.26
C LEU A 86 2.93 -9.28 -19.22
N LEU A 87 2.93 -8.79 -17.97
CA LEU A 87 3.66 -9.43 -16.87
C LEU A 87 3.13 -10.83 -16.58
N LEU A 88 1.81 -11.00 -16.59
CA LEU A 88 1.19 -12.29 -16.35
C LEU A 88 1.62 -13.33 -17.40
N ASN A 89 1.67 -12.94 -18.67
CA ASN A 89 2.16 -13.80 -19.74
C ASN A 89 3.63 -14.18 -19.54
N VAL A 90 4.48 -13.26 -19.09
CA VAL A 90 5.88 -13.57 -18.76
C VAL A 90 5.97 -14.62 -17.65
N PHE A 91 5.17 -14.48 -16.60
CA PHE A 91 5.19 -15.43 -15.48
C PHE A 91 4.69 -16.82 -15.89
N ARG A 92 3.68 -16.92 -16.76
CA ARG A 92 3.13 -18.21 -17.19
C ARG A 92 3.86 -18.85 -18.38
N ASP A 93 4.64 -18.09 -19.14
CA ASP A 93 5.35 -18.62 -20.31
C ASP A 93 6.61 -19.40 -19.88
N PRO A 94 6.66 -20.73 -20.11
CA PRO A 94 7.85 -21.55 -19.81
C PRO A 94 9.07 -21.16 -20.67
N LYS A 95 8.88 -20.35 -21.72
CA LYS A 95 9.95 -19.86 -22.61
C LYS A 95 10.33 -18.41 -22.33
N SER A 96 9.81 -17.80 -21.26
CA SER A 96 10.08 -16.40 -20.89
C SER A 96 11.56 -16.11 -20.61
N GLY A 97 12.35 -17.13 -20.27
CA GLY A 97 13.78 -17.01 -20.00
C GLY A 97 14.10 -16.31 -18.67
N ILE A 98 13.10 -16.18 -17.79
CA ILE A 98 13.28 -15.66 -16.42
C ILE A 98 13.87 -16.75 -15.52
N ASN A 99 14.56 -16.35 -14.45
CA ASN A 99 15.09 -17.31 -13.48
C ASN A 99 13.95 -18.04 -12.76
N ASN A 100 14.18 -19.28 -12.35
CA ASN A 100 13.22 -20.10 -11.61
C ASN A 100 11.82 -20.17 -12.26
N SER A 101 11.76 -20.07 -13.59
CA SER A 101 10.52 -20.11 -14.39
C SER A 101 9.66 -21.33 -14.09
N GLU A 102 10.28 -22.45 -13.71
CA GLU A 102 9.63 -23.70 -13.34
C GLU A 102 8.74 -23.55 -12.10
N TYR A 103 9.13 -22.72 -11.13
CA TYR A 103 8.33 -22.44 -9.93
C TYR A 103 7.36 -21.29 -10.17
N ILE A 104 7.80 -20.25 -10.88
CA ILE A 104 6.98 -19.06 -11.15
C ILE A 104 5.74 -19.42 -11.98
N LYS A 105 5.89 -20.25 -13.02
CA LYS A 105 4.78 -20.59 -13.92
C LYS A 105 3.64 -21.35 -13.23
N ASP A 106 3.95 -22.12 -12.18
CA ASP A 106 2.99 -22.94 -11.43
C ASP A 106 2.55 -22.26 -10.13
N SER A 107 3.14 -21.10 -9.78
CA SER A 107 2.81 -20.35 -8.57
C SER A 107 1.37 -19.82 -8.57
N ILE A 108 0.86 -19.53 -7.37
CA ILE A 108 -0.44 -18.87 -7.22
C ILE A 108 -0.23 -17.38 -7.50
N ILE A 109 -0.94 -16.87 -8.52
CA ILE A 109 -0.87 -15.47 -8.96
C ILE A 109 -2.22 -14.81 -8.76
N GLY A 110 -2.25 -13.81 -7.89
CA GLY A 110 -3.37 -12.90 -7.72
C GLY A 110 -3.09 -11.53 -8.33
N GLY A 111 -4.12 -10.71 -8.40
CA GLY A 111 -3.91 -9.29 -8.64
C GLY A 111 -5.13 -8.45 -8.39
N ILE A 112 -4.91 -7.14 -8.34
CA ILE A 112 -5.97 -6.14 -8.22
C ILE A 112 -5.94 -5.19 -9.42
N SER A 113 -7.14 -4.94 -9.95
CA SER A 113 -7.40 -4.03 -11.05
C SER A 113 -8.24 -2.86 -10.52
N ILE A 114 -7.57 -1.76 -10.19
CA ILE A 114 -8.19 -0.56 -9.63
C ILE A 114 -8.93 0.18 -10.75
N LEU A 115 -10.24 0.29 -10.61
CA LEU A 115 -11.17 1.05 -11.45
C LEU A 115 -10.99 2.57 -11.22
N PRO A 116 -11.49 3.44 -12.12
CA PRO A 116 -11.39 4.88 -11.93
C PRO A 116 -11.91 5.33 -10.55
N TYR A 117 -11.13 6.13 -9.84
CA TYR A 117 -11.49 6.71 -8.53
C TYR A 117 -11.10 8.19 -8.40
N PHE A 118 -10.51 8.76 -9.44
CA PHE A 118 -10.15 10.17 -9.49
C PHE A 118 -10.25 10.73 -10.91
N GLU A 119 -10.21 12.05 -10.99
CA GLU A 119 -10.12 12.83 -12.21
C GLU A 119 -9.00 13.86 -12.06
N VAL A 120 -8.44 14.22 -13.20
CA VAL A 120 -7.50 15.33 -13.36
C VAL A 120 -8.15 16.47 -14.14
N ASP A 121 -7.66 17.68 -13.88
CA ASP A 121 -8.07 18.89 -14.60
C ASP A 121 -7.92 18.73 -16.13
N SER A 122 -9.00 19.05 -16.84
CA SER A 122 -9.08 18.98 -18.30
C SER A 122 -8.44 20.18 -19.00
N ASP A 123 -8.18 21.29 -18.31
CA ASP A 123 -7.65 22.51 -18.94
C ASP A 123 -6.24 22.26 -19.50
N LYS A 124 -5.39 21.56 -18.74
CA LYS A 124 -4.08 21.11 -19.20
C LYS A 124 -4.13 20.12 -20.36
N PHE A 125 -5.21 19.36 -20.50
CA PHE A 125 -5.41 18.52 -21.68
C PHE A 125 -5.81 19.36 -22.90
N ARG A 126 -6.73 20.31 -22.71
CA ARG A 126 -7.27 21.16 -23.78
C ARG A 126 -6.25 22.13 -24.36
N ASN A 127 -5.31 22.60 -23.55
CA ASN A 127 -4.21 23.46 -23.98
C ASN A 127 -2.98 22.68 -24.49
N GLY A 128 -3.01 21.34 -24.45
CA GLY A 128 -1.93 20.46 -24.91
C GLY A 128 -0.75 20.32 -23.94
N GLU A 129 -0.86 20.79 -22.69
CA GLU A 129 0.18 20.65 -21.66
C GLU A 129 0.22 19.25 -21.02
N SER A 130 -0.86 18.48 -21.12
CA SER A 130 -0.99 17.11 -20.62
C SER A 130 -1.63 16.19 -21.66
N ALA A 131 -1.20 14.94 -21.68
CA ALA A 131 -1.78 13.90 -22.53
C ALA A 131 -2.96 13.15 -21.86
N ILE A 132 -3.29 13.46 -20.61
CA ILE A 132 -4.25 12.72 -19.79
C ILE A 132 -5.61 13.42 -19.80
N ASP A 133 -6.65 12.70 -20.23
CA ASP A 133 -8.06 13.13 -20.19
C ASP A 133 -8.94 12.14 -19.40
N SER A 134 -9.45 12.60 -18.26
CA SER A 134 -10.34 11.86 -17.35
C SER A 134 -11.63 11.39 -18.02
N ASN A 135 -12.12 12.10 -19.04
CA ASN A 135 -13.34 11.74 -19.76
C ASN A 135 -13.20 10.39 -20.48
N THR A 136 -11.96 9.98 -20.78
CA THR A 136 -11.66 8.70 -21.44
C THR A 136 -11.50 7.52 -20.47
N PHE A 137 -11.46 7.75 -19.15
CA PHE A 137 -11.18 6.69 -18.18
C PHE A 137 -12.22 5.57 -18.21
N THR A 138 -13.50 5.91 -18.28
CA THR A 138 -14.59 4.92 -18.31
C THR A 138 -14.56 4.07 -19.58
N SER A 139 -14.33 4.69 -20.75
CA SER A 139 -14.27 3.95 -22.02
C SER A 139 -13.03 3.05 -22.11
N LYS A 140 -11.87 3.55 -21.67
CA LYS A 140 -10.62 2.76 -21.55
C LYS A 140 -10.81 1.56 -20.61
N THR A 141 -11.44 1.78 -19.46
CA THR A 141 -11.74 0.71 -18.50
C THR A 141 -12.61 -0.37 -19.13
N LYS A 142 -13.69 -0.01 -19.82
CA LYS A 142 -14.55 -0.99 -20.52
C LYS A 142 -13.78 -1.82 -21.55
N ALA A 143 -12.94 -1.18 -22.36
CA ALA A 143 -12.13 -1.86 -23.37
C ALA A 143 -11.11 -2.82 -22.73
N ALA A 144 -10.45 -2.39 -21.66
CA ALA A 144 -9.49 -3.22 -20.93
C ALA A 144 -10.16 -4.39 -20.20
N LEU A 145 -11.34 -4.20 -19.58
CA LEU A 145 -12.09 -5.29 -18.95
C LEU A 145 -12.50 -6.37 -19.96
N ALA A 146 -12.95 -5.98 -21.15
CA ALA A 146 -13.25 -6.94 -22.22
C ALA A 146 -12.01 -7.73 -22.67
N TYR A 147 -10.83 -7.11 -22.66
CA TYR A 147 -9.57 -7.82 -22.88
C TYR A 147 -9.26 -8.76 -21.69
N TYR A 148 -9.42 -8.30 -20.46
CA TYR A 148 -9.07 -9.06 -19.26
C TYR A 148 -9.92 -10.32 -19.13
N GLU A 149 -11.23 -10.19 -19.36
CA GLU A 149 -12.16 -11.32 -19.40
C GLU A 149 -11.66 -12.43 -20.35
N LYS A 150 -11.14 -12.04 -21.52
CA LYS A 150 -10.70 -12.99 -22.55
C LYS A 150 -9.32 -13.59 -22.29
N TYR A 151 -8.39 -12.84 -21.69
CA TYR A 151 -6.96 -13.23 -21.67
C TYR A 151 -6.35 -13.42 -20.27
N LEU A 152 -7.02 -13.00 -19.19
CA LEU A 152 -6.49 -13.14 -17.82
C LEU A 152 -7.07 -14.35 -17.09
N ALA A 153 -8.30 -14.75 -17.40
CA ALA A 153 -9.04 -15.78 -16.66
C ALA A 153 -8.31 -17.14 -16.62
N SER A 154 -7.56 -17.49 -17.66
CA SER A 154 -6.81 -18.76 -17.73
C SER A 154 -5.46 -18.73 -17.00
N ASN A 155 -4.99 -17.54 -16.61
CA ASN A 155 -3.61 -17.33 -16.14
C ASN A 155 -3.56 -16.76 -14.71
N LEU A 156 -4.68 -16.27 -14.16
CA LEU A 156 -4.80 -15.79 -12.78
C LEU A 156 -5.57 -16.76 -11.91
N ASN A 157 -5.28 -16.70 -10.60
CA ASN A 157 -5.94 -17.49 -9.57
C ASN A 157 -6.91 -16.67 -8.72
N ALA A 158 -6.63 -15.38 -8.52
CA ALA A 158 -7.54 -14.46 -7.87
C ALA A 158 -7.47 -13.07 -8.51
N LEU A 159 -8.61 -12.44 -8.78
CA LEU A 159 -8.67 -11.08 -9.31
C LEU A 159 -9.61 -10.21 -8.48
N PHE A 160 -9.05 -9.14 -7.95
CA PHE A 160 -9.74 -8.17 -7.11
C PHE A 160 -10.05 -6.90 -7.90
N TYR A 161 -11.18 -6.28 -7.61
CA TYR A 161 -11.55 -4.98 -8.14
C TYR A 161 -11.93 -4.02 -7.02
N THR A 162 -11.49 -2.78 -7.17
CA THR A 162 -11.82 -1.67 -6.28
C THR A 162 -12.01 -0.41 -7.10
N GLY A 163 -12.90 0.47 -6.69
CA GLY A 163 -13.22 1.68 -7.42
C GLY A 163 -14.23 2.54 -6.70
N ASP A 164 -14.43 3.74 -7.21
CA ASP A 164 -15.49 4.62 -6.72
C ASP A 164 -16.05 5.49 -7.83
N TYR A 165 -17.37 5.67 -7.84
CA TYR A 165 -17.99 6.66 -8.70
C TYR A 165 -17.75 8.09 -8.18
N ARG A 166 -17.47 8.25 -6.87
CA ARG A 166 -17.13 9.53 -6.24
C ARG A 166 -15.65 9.84 -6.44
N ARG A 167 -15.34 10.57 -7.51
CA ARG A 167 -13.96 10.81 -7.94
C ARG A 167 -13.34 12.02 -7.24
N SER A 168 -12.13 11.83 -6.72
CA SER A 168 -11.31 12.94 -6.21
C SER A 168 -10.75 13.77 -7.37
N GLN A 169 -10.56 15.07 -7.18
CA GLN A 169 -9.99 15.96 -8.20
C GLN A 169 -8.52 16.23 -7.91
N TYR A 170 -7.64 15.97 -8.89
CA TYR A 170 -6.20 16.25 -8.80
C TYR A 170 -5.74 17.21 -9.89
N GLU A 171 -4.63 17.89 -9.61
CA GLU A 171 -3.93 18.62 -10.65
C GLU A 171 -3.35 17.63 -11.67
N ASN A 172 -3.38 18.01 -12.95
CA ASN A 172 -2.92 17.16 -14.02
C ASN A 172 -1.38 17.24 -14.16
N PHE A 173 -0.74 16.08 -14.01
CA PHE A 173 0.69 15.85 -14.26
C PHE A 173 0.85 14.53 -15.03
N ASP A 174 1.66 14.54 -16.10
CA ASP A 174 1.92 13.35 -16.93
C ASP A 174 2.74 12.25 -16.21
N GLY A 175 3.31 12.54 -15.03
CA GLY A 175 4.19 11.64 -14.28
C GLY A 175 5.32 12.37 -13.55
N GLY A 176 6.25 11.60 -12.99
CA GLY A 176 7.50 12.10 -12.40
C GLY A 176 7.35 12.74 -11.01
N GLU A 177 8.36 13.49 -10.59
CA GLU A 177 8.49 14.05 -9.22
C GLU A 177 7.37 15.02 -8.82
N ASN A 178 6.60 15.52 -9.79
CA ASN A 178 5.49 16.44 -9.55
C ASN A 178 4.15 15.73 -9.36
N GLN A 179 4.03 14.44 -9.73
CA GLN A 179 2.83 13.65 -9.51
C GLN A 179 2.73 13.19 -8.04
N LYS A 180 2.39 14.13 -7.16
CA LYS A 180 2.31 13.94 -5.70
C LYS A 180 0.87 13.92 -5.21
N ASN A 181 0.08 12.97 -5.72
CA ASN A 181 -1.30 12.80 -5.30
C ASN A 181 -1.39 12.42 -3.81
N GLU A 182 -2.36 12.98 -3.11
CA GLU A 182 -2.69 12.57 -1.74
C GLU A 182 -3.25 11.15 -1.71
N ALA A 183 -2.86 10.39 -0.68
CA ALA A 183 -3.32 9.02 -0.45
C ALA A 183 -4.84 8.93 -0.45
N ASN A 184 -5.38 7.95 -1.18
CA ASN A 184 -6.82 7.80 -1.38
C ASN A 184 -7.39 6.58 -0.65
N PHE A 185 -8.64 6.67 -0.18
CA PHE A 185 -9.33 5.52 0.42
C PHE A 185 -9.36 4.30 -0.52
N ILE A 186 -9.52 4.50 -1.84
CA ILE A 186 -9.53 3.39 -2.80
C ILE A 186 -8.18 2.69 -2.87
N GLU A 187 -7.06 3.40 -2.70
CA GLU A 187 -5.72 2.79 -2.63
C GLU A 187 -5.57 1.97 -1.34
N PHE A 188 -6.08 2.48 -0.21
CA PHE A 188 -6.12 1.74 1.04
C PHE A 188 -6.98 0.47 0.93
N ALA A 189 -8.22 0.58 0.43
CA ALA A 189 -9.10 -0.55 0.18
C ALA A 189 -8.46 -1.58 -0.77
N SER A 190 -7.71 -1.10 -1.77
CA SER A 190 -6.96 -1.96 -2.69
C SER A 190 -5.86 -2.73 -1.97
N ALA A 191 -5.14 -2.11 -1.03
CA ALA A 191 -4.10 -2.79 -0.25
C ALA A 191 -4.67 -3.93 0.61
N LEU A 192 -5.93 -3.84 1.06
CA LEU A 192 -6.59 -4.90 1.83
C LEU A 192 -6.76 -6.20 1.03
N SER A 193 -6.83 -6.12 -0.31
CA SER A 193 -6.90 -7.32 -1.16
C SER A 193 -5.69 -8.23 -1.04
N ILE A 194 -4.52 -7.69 -0.65
CA ILE A 194 -3.31 -8.50 -0.41
C ILE A 194 -3.52 -9.43 0.79
N LEU A 195 -4.17 -8.94 1.84
CA LEU A 195 -4.44 -9.74 3.04
C LEU A 195 -5.44 -10.86 2.72
N GLU A 196 -6.48 -10.55 1.97
CA GLU A 196 -7.46 -11.53 1.49
C GLU A 196 -6.78 -12.56 0.58
N PHE A 197 -5.87 -12.14 -0.30
CA PHE A 197 -5.11 -13.03 -1.19
C PHE A 197 -4.16 -13.98 -0.43
N ILE A 198 -3.51 -13.51 0.64
CA ILE A 198 -2.67 -14.38 1.47
C ILE A 198 -3.51 -15.47 2.15
N GLN A 199 -4.74 -15.13 2.56
CA GLN A 199 -5.66 -16.08 3.19
C GLN A 199 -6.40 -16.96 2.17
N HIS A 200 -6.45 -16.55 0.91
CA HIS A 200 -7.06 -17.30 -0.17
C HIS A 200 -6.35 -18.65 -0.35
N GLU A 201 -7.01 -19.72 0.08
CA GLU A 201 -6.51 -21.11 -0.03
C GLU A 201 -5.08 -21.22 0.49
N ASN A 202 -4.88 -20.76 1.72
CA ASN A 202 -3.57 -20.67 2.37
C ASN A 202 -2.80 -22.00 2.47
N GLU A 203 -3.48 -23.14 2.34
CA GLU A 203 -2.85 -24.47 2.29
C GLU A 203 -2.25 -24.82 0.91
N ALA A 204 -2.76 -24.20 -0.16
CA ALA A 204 -2.29 -24.45 -1.52
C ALA A 204 -0.91 -23.81 -1.74
N LYS A 205 0.02 -24.60 -2.27
CA LYS A 205 1.40 -24.21 -2.60
C LYS A 205 1.55 -23.84 -4.07
N GLU A 206 0.71 -24.41 -4.94
CA GLU A 206 0.74 -24.21 -6.38
C GLU A 206 -0.68 -24.06 -6.95
N ALA A 207 -0.79 -23.47 -8.14
CA ALA A 207 -2.07 -23.22 -8.80
C ALA A 207 -2.88 -24.49 -9.07
N SER A 208 -2.21 -25.64 -9.23
CA SER A 208 -2.84 -26.94 -9.47
C SER A 208 -3.58 -27.50 -8.23
N GLU A 209 -3.23 -27.01 -7.04
CA GLU A 209 -3.84 -27.42 -5.76
C GLU A 209 -5.10 -26.60 -5.42
N LEU A 210 -5.41 -25.56 -6.19
CA LEU A 210 -6.54 -24.68 -5.92
C LEU A 210 -7.90 -25.34 -6.19
N SER A 211 -8.90 -25.00 -5.40
CA SER A 211 -10.28 -25.51 -5.57
C SER A 211 -10.99 -24.95 -6.81
N SER A 212 -10.55 -23.79 -7.31
CA SER A 212 -11.06 -23.14 -8.51
C SER A 212 -9.89 -22.57 -9.32
N PRO A 213 -9.94 -22.60 -10.67
CA PRO A 213 -8.90 -22.00 -11.49
C PRO A 213 -8.78 -20.48 -11.28
N ILE A 214 -9.89 -19.77 -11.07
CA ILE A 214 -9.91 -18.33 -10.72
C ILE A 214 -11.07 -17.99 -9.76
N LYS A 215 -10.84 -17.02 -8.85
CA LYS A 215 -11.89 -16.35 -8.06
C LYS A 215 -11.86 -14.83 -8.28
N TYR A 216 -13.03 -14.20 -8.25
CA TYR A 216 -13.19 -12.76 -8.41
C TYR A 216 -13.73 -12.14 -7.12
N PHE A 217 -13.19 -11.00 -6.73
CA PHE A 217 -13.53 -10.32 -5.49
C PHE A 217 -13.72 -8.82 -5.71
N GLU A 218 -14.60 -8.23 -4.91
CA GLU A 218 -14.81 -6.78 -4.85
C GLU A 218 -14.78 -6.33 -3.39
N PHE A 219 -14.27 -5.12 -3.15
CA PHE A 219 -14.34 -4.50 -1.83
C PHE A 219 -15.60 -3.65 -1.72
N GLY A 220 -16.40 -3.88 -0.67
CA GLY A 220 -17.60 -3.12 -0.37
C GLY A 220 -17.58 -2.54 1.04
N ILE A 221 -18.04 -1.30 1.18
CA ILE A 221 -18.31 -0.68 2.49
C ILE A 221 -19.74 -0.99 2.94
N SER A 222 -19.98 -0.99 4.25
CA SER A 222 -21.30 -1.34 4.80
C SER A 222 -22.40 -0.30 4.54
N GLU A 223 -22.03 0.95 4.27
CA GLU A 223 -22.95 2.07 4.04
C GLU A 223 -22.38 3.08 3.03
N ASP A 224 -23.22 3.63 2.14
CA ASP A 224 -22.81 4.63 1.16
C ASP A 224 -22.68 6.05 1.78
N THR A 225 -21.56 6.29 2.46
CA THR A 225 -21.23 7.55 3.14
C THR A 225 -20.02 8.28 2.53
N THR A 226 -19.98 9.61 2.65
CA THR A 226 -18.79 10.41 2.31
C THR A 226 -17.65 10.23 3.30
N GLU A 227 -17.96 10.02 4.58
CA GLU A 227 -16.97 9.89 5.66
C GLU A 227 -16.95 8.46 6.18
N ILE A 228 -15.89 7.75 5.83
CA ILE A 228 -15.65 6.36 6.18
C ILE A 228 -14.76 6.33 7.42
N ASN A 229 -15.13 5.52 8.39
CA ASN A 229 -14.28 5.15 9.52
C ASN A 229 -14.14 3.61 9.58
N LEU A 230 -13.53 3.08 10.63
CA LEU A 230 -13.26 1.64 10.72
C LEU A 230 -14.53 0.77 10.78
N THR A 231 -15.67 1.28 11.24
CA THR A 231 -16.92 0.50 11.32
C THR A 231 -17.54 0.23 9.94
N HIS A 232 -17.10 0.97 8.92
CA HIS A 232 -17.63 0.86 7.56
C HIS A 232 -16.93 -0.21 6.71
N LEU A 233 -15.81 -0.79 7.18
CA LEU A 233 -14.98 -1.72 6.41
C LEU A 233 -15.56 -3.15 6.30
N GLY A 234 -16.73 -3.41 6.89
CA GLY A 234 -17.43 -4.70 6.78
C GLY A 234 -16.91 -5.78 7.74
N LYS A 235 -17.25 -7.06 7.48
CA LYS A 235 -16.90 -8.20 8.36
C LYS A 235 -15.51 -8.78 8.12
N THR A 236 -14.93 -8.55 6.94
CA THR A 236 -13.56 -8.98 6.60
C THR A 236 -12.50 -8.32 7.50
N SER A 237 -12.90 -7.35 8.34
CA SER A 237 -11.99 -6.47 9.06
C SER A 237 -11.96 -6.63 10.58
N ASP A 238 -12.54 -7.64 11.23
CA ASP A 238 -12.48 -7.70 12.71
C ASP A 238 -11.03 -7.78 13.24
N ASN A 239 -10.19 -8.61 12.60
CA ASN A 239 -8.76 -8.63 12.90
C ASN A 239 -8.07 -7.33 12.45
N LEU A 240 -8.43 -6.79 11.28
CA LEU A 240 -7.84 -5.54 10.75
C LEU A 240 -8.11 -4.35 11.67
N LEU A 241 -9.34 -4.24 12.19
CA LEU A 241 -9.79 -3.24 13.14
C LEU A 241 -8.93 -3.28 14.40
N GLU A 242 -8.79 -4.48 14.98
CA GLU A 242 -7.92 -4.72 16.13
C GLU A 242 -6.47 -4.25 15.84
N GLN A 243 -5.89 -4.63 14.70
CA GLN A 243 -4.53 -4.19 14.33
C GLN A 243 -4.41 -2.68 14.14
N PHE A 244 -5.40 -2.03 13.51
CA PHE A 244 -5.40 -0.58 13.31
C PHE A 244 -5.45 0.19 14.63
N ILE A 245 -6.29 -0.27 15.57
CA ILE A 245 -6.42 0.35 16.89
C ILE A 245 -5.13 0.15 17.69
N LYS A 246 -4.58 -1.07 17.73
CA LYS A 246 -3.28 -1.35 18.38
C LYS A 246 -2.17 -0.48 17.82
N PHE A 247 -2.06 -0.41 16.49
CA PHE A 247 -1.05 0.40 15.83
C PHE A 247 -1.22 1.90 16.12
N LYS A 248 -2.47 2.39 16.22
CA LYS A 248 -2.72 3.77 16.62
C LYS A 248 -2.20 4.06 18.03
N TYR A 249 -2.48 3.22 19.03
CA TYR A 249 -1.95 3.41 20.39
C TYR A 249 -0.42 3.29 20.44
N LEU A 250 0.16 2.36 19.68
CA LEU A 250 1.60 2.25 19.52
C LEU A 250 2.21 3.55 18.94
N SER A 251 1.63 4.06 17.85
CA SER A 251 2.04 5.31 17.22
C SER A 251 1.94 6.51 18.19
N LEU A 252 0.87 6.57 18.99
CA LEU A 252 0.71 7.58 20.03
C LEU A 252 1.84 7.50 21.07
N TYR A 253 2.18 6.29 21.53
CA TYR A 253 3.31 6.09 22.43
C TYR A 253 4.65 6.55 21.82
N ILE A 254 4.96 6.05 20.63
CA ILE A 254 6.21 6.33 19.93
C ILE A 254 6.39 7.84 19.71
N THR A 255 5.32 8.52 19.30
CA THR A 255 5.39 9.94 18.96
C THR A 255 5.55 10.82 20.19
N ASN A 256 4.82 10.53 21.27
CA ASN A 256 4.66 11.47 22.38
C ASN A 256 5.43 11.09 23.65
N TYR A 257 5.78 9.82 23.85
CA TYR A 257 6.25 9.32 25.16
C TYR A 257 7.56 8.54 25.08
N LEU A 258 7.81 7.77 24.01
CA LEU A 258 8.99 6.90 23.90
C LEU A 258 10.30 7.64 24.14
N ASN A 259 10.42 8.86 23.62
CA ASN A 259 11.65 9.63 23.71
C ASN A 259 12.03 10.01 25.15
N ASP A 260 11.04 10.39 25.95
CA ASP A 260 11.23 10.76 27.36
C ASP A 260 11.39 9.50 28.21
N ALA A 261 10.67 8.43 27.87
CA ALA A 261 10.79 7.14 28.54
C ALA A 261 12.17 6.49 28.35
N LEU A 262 12.80 6.68 27.18
CA LEU A 262 14.19 6.23 26.94
C LEU A 262 15.21 7.00 27.78
N ASP A 263 14.92 8.25 28.15
CA ASP A 263 15.78 9.08 29.01
C ASP A 263 15.51 8.82 30.51
N ASP A 264 14.32 8.36 30.89
CA ASP A 264 13.97 8.11 32.28
C ASP A 264 14.50 6.77 32.81
N SER A 265 15.69 6.84 33.39
CA SER A 265 16.34 5.69 34.06
C SER A 265 15.56 5.07 35.22
N ARG A 266 14.49 5.70 35.72
CA ARG A 266 13.68 5.18 36.84
C ARG A 266 12.68 4.11 36.39
N LEU A 267 12.29 4.12 35.12
CA LEU A 267 11.30 3.21 34.56
C LEU A 267 11.77 1.75 34.66
N THR A 268 10.92 0.91 35.23
CA THR A 268 11.24 -0.50 35.48
C THR A 268 11.49 -1.24 34.16
N TRP A 269 10.60 -1.11 33.18
CA TRP A 269 10.80 -1.79 31.88
C TRP A 269 12.13 -1.43 31.22
N ARG A 270 12.59 -0.19 31.38
CA ARG A 270 13.88 0.28 30.84
C ARG A 270 15.06 -0.39 31.56
N LYS A 271 14.98 -0.55 32.88
CA LYS A 271 16.03 -1.21 33.68
C LYS A 271 16.12 -2.69 33.33
N GLU A 272 14.98 -3.38 33.28
CA GLU A 272 14.92 -4.82 32.99
C GLU A 272 15.38 -5.14 31.55
N LEU A 273 15.05 -4.30 30.57
CA LEU A 273 15.59 -4.43 29.21
C LEU A 273 17.06 -4.01 29.08
N GLN A 274 17.66 -3.42 30.12
CA GLN A 274 19.04 -2.91 30.12
C GLN A 274 19.29 -1.93 28.96
N VAL A 275 18.36 -0.96 28.77
CA VAL A 275 18.43 -0.01 27.66
C VAL A 275 19.77 0.74 27.64
N PRO A 276 20.52 0.73 26.53
CA PRO A 276 21.79 1.47 26.42
C PRO A 276 21.60 2.98 26.62
N ALA A 277 22.58 3.64 27.26
CA ALA A 277 22.48 5.06 27.64
C ALA A 277 22.19 6.01 26.46
N ASN A 278 22.65 5.69 25.25
CA ASN A 278 22.47 6.52 24.05
C ASN A 278 21.47 5.91 23.05
N PHE A 279 20.60 5.00 23.49
CA PHE A 279 19.73 4.24 22.58
C PHE A 279 18.71 5.13 21.85
N LYS A 280 18.34 6.28 22.42
CA LYS A 280 17.52 7.30 21.75
C LYS A 280 18.07 7.75 20.37
N SER A 281 19.39 7.67 20.18
CA SER A 281 20.05 8.00 18.91
C SER A 281 20.16 6.81 17.94
N ASN A 282 19.72 5.61 18.33
CA ASN A 282 19.72 4.40 17.50
C ASN A 282 18.83 4.61 16.25
N GLN A 283 19.25 4.02 15.12
CA GLN A 283 18.54 4.15 13.86
C GLN A 283 17.11 3.63 13.92
N LEU A 284 16.86 2.51 14.61
CA LEU A 284 15.51 1.97 14.80
C LEU A 284 14.59 2.99 15.49
N VAL A 285 15.06 3.65 16.54
CA VAL A 285 14.24 4.65 17.27
C VAL A 285 13.94 5.85 16.38
N LYS A 286 14.92 6.30 15.60
CA LYS A 286 14.73 7.38 14.62
C LYS A 286 13.70 7.00 13.57
N ASP A 287 13.83 5.82 12.99
CA ASP A 287 12.93 5.31 11.94
C ASP A 287 11.50 5.13 12.47
N LEU A 288 11.34 4.55 13.66
CA LEU A 288 10.02 4.41 14.31
C LEU A 288 9.35 5.76 14.56
N ARG A 289 10.12 6.74 15.06
CA ARG A 289 9.61 8.09 15.32
C ARG A 289 9.28 8.83 14.04
N GLU A 290 10.10 8.70 13.00
CA GLU A 290 9.81 9.31 11.71
C GLU A 290 8.58 8.65 11.06
N PHE A 291 8.50 7.33 11.07
CA PHE A 291 7.34 6.63 10.56
C PHE A 291 6.05 7.03 11.29
N CYS A 292 6.04 6.93 12.62
CA CYS A 292 4.83 7.19 13.41
C CYS A 292 4.45 8.67 13.45
N GLY A 293 5.43 9.57 13.65
CA GLY A 293 5.19 11.00 13.83
C GLY A 293 5.06 11.80 12.54
N LYS A 294 5.51 11.26 11.40
CA LYS A 294 5.46 11.95 10.10
C LYS A 294 4.71 11.14 9.06
N TYR A 295 5.19 9.97 8.64
CA TYR A 295 4.60 9.26 7.50
C TYR A 295 3.18 8.73 7.78
N TYR A 296 2.97 8.09 8.93
CA TYR A 296 1.67 7.52 9.31
C TYR A 296 0.60 8.60 9.52
N TYR A 297 0.89 9.65 10.30
CA TYR A 297 -0.08 10.72 10.49
C TYR A 297 -0.37 11.51 9.22
N ARG A 298 0.63 11.66 8.34
CA ARG A 298 0.41 12.27 7.04
C ARG A 298 -0.48 11.42 6.14
N TRP A 299 -0.27 10.12 6.12
CA TRP A 299 -1.14 9.20 5.40
C TRP A 299 -2.59 9.31 5.91
N LEU A 300 -2.81 9.32 7.23
CA LEU A 300 -4.15 9.55 7.81
C LEU A 300 -4.74 10.92 7.47
N TYR A 301 -3.93 11.98 7.48
CA TYR A 301 -4.38 13.32 7.12
C TYR A 301 -4.81 13.40 5.65
N GLN A 302 -4.00 12.84 4.74
CA GLN A 302 -4.30 12.80 3.32
C GLN A 302 -5.60 12.04 3.06
N LEU A 303 -5.76 10.85 3.65
CA LEU A 303 -6.99 10.07 3.53
C LEU A 303 -8.25 10.81 3.99
N GLY A 304 -8.14 11.71 4.97
CA GLY A 304 -9.24 12.53 5.49
C GLY A 304 -9.46 13.86 4.75
N SER A 305 -8.70 14.14 3.70
CA SER A 305 -8.69 15.43 3.01
C SER A 305 -10.01 15.78 2.33
N ASP A 306 -10.40 17.07 2.39
CA ASP A 306 -11.61 17.61 1.77
C ASP A 306 -11.64 17.49 0.24
N ARG A 307 -10.50 17.19 -0.39
CA ARG A 307 -10.42 16.98 -1.83
C ARG A 307 -10.99 15.63 -2.30
N HIS A 308 -11.23 14.70 -1.36
CA HIS A 308 -11.72 13.37 -1.67
C HIS A 308 -13.24 13.29 -1.68
N GLY A 309 -13.79 12.58 -2.67
CA GLY A 309 -15.21 12.22 -2.70
C GLY A 309 -15.61 11.26 -1.59
N ARG A 310 -14.66 10.45 -1.11
CA ARG A 310 -14.74 9.67 0.14
C ARG A 310 -13.52 9.92 1.00
N LYS A 311 -13.76 10.39 2.21
CA LYS A 311 -12.74 10.59 3.24
C LYS A 311 -12.65 9.33 4.09
N PHE A 312 -11.45 8.96 4.48
CA PHE A 312 -11.23 7.94 5.49
C PHE A 312 -10.66 8.58 6.75
N VAL A 313 -11.50 8.62 7.80
CA VAL A 313 -11.27 9.28 9.09
C VAL A 313 -11.40 8.26 10.23
N PRO A 314 -10.52 7.24 10.29
CA PRO A 314 -10.62 6.16 11.28
C PRO A 314 -10.36 6.62 12.73
N PHE A 315 -9.71 7.76 12.91
CA PHE A 315 -9.33 8.28 14.22
C PHE A 315 -9.65 9.76 14.34
N ASN A 316 -10.00 10.19 15.55
CA ASN A 316 -10.17 11.60 15.87
C ASN A 316 -8.78 12.25 16.00
N MET A 317 -8.37 12.92 14.94
CA MET A 317 -7.07 13.56 14.80
C MET A 317 -7.19 15.05 15.16
N ASN A 318 -6.86 15.41 16.40
CA ASN A 318 -6.74 16.81 16.80
C ASN A 318 -5.42 17.39 16.29
N VAL A 319 -5.33 17.64 14.98
CA VAL A 319 -4.15 18.25 14.35
C VAL A 319 -4.04 19.71 14.78
N SER A 320 -2.88 20.12 15.29
CA SER A 320 -2.60 21.53 15.61
C SER A 320 -1.48 22.03 14.71
N GLY A 321 -1.77 23.03 13.88
CA GLY A 321 -0.78 23.66 13.01
C GLY A 321 -1.03 23.45 11.51
N SER A 322 -0.25 24.15 10.68
CA SER A 322 -0.26 24.00 9.23
C SER A 322 0.45 22.71 8.83
N VAL A 323 -0.22 21.86 8.07
CA VAL A 323 0.42 20.70 7.42
C VAL A 323 1.35 21.24 6.33
N GLY A 324 2.66 21.24 6.61
CA GLY A 324 3.67 21.67 5.65
C GLY A 324 3.82 20.73 4.45
N ASN A 325 4.64 21.13 3.47
CA ASN A 325 5.02 20.31 2.31
C ASN A 325 5.63 18.94 2.72
N ASN A 326 5.89 18.08 1.73
CA ASN A 326 6.62 16.80 1.92
C ASN A 326 7.87 16.99 2.81
N GLY A 327 7.80 16.62 4.09
CA GLY A 327 8.94 16.72 5.00
C GLY A 327 8.60 17.09 6.44
N THR A 328 7.53 17.86 6.67
CA THR A 328 7.20 18.38 8.02
C THR A 328 6.40 17.35 8.84
N PRO A 329 6.77 17.07 10.10
CA PRO A 329 5.94 16.29 11.03
C PRO A 329 4.56 16.92 11.21
N ILE A 330 3.53 16.10 11.45
CA ILE A 330 2.22 16.60 11.83
C ILE A 330 2.17 16.65 13.36
N GLU A 331 2.08 17.86 13.91
CA GLU A 331 1.89 18.04 15.35
C GLU A 331 0.44 17.69 15.73
N LEU A 332 0.30 16.69 16.60
CA LEU A 332 -0.99 16.31 17.18
C LEU A 332 -1.12 16.91 18.57
N ASN A 333 -2.25 17.57 18.84
CA ASN A 333 -2.59 18.05 20.17
C ASN A 333 -3.55 17.06 20.82
N LEU A 334 -3.00 16.19 21.65
CA LEU A 334 -3.76 15.14 22.30
C LEU A 334 -4.11 15.59 23.73
N SER A 335 -5.37 15.96 23.94
CA SER A 335 -5.90 16.11 25.31
C SER A 335 -6.11 14.72 25.94
N ARG A 336 -6.14 14.61 27.27
CA ARG A 336 -6.45 13.33 27.93
C ARG A 336 -7.83 12.78 27.56
N GLU A 337 -8.80 13.65 27.29
CA GLU A 337 -10.14 13.27 26.78
C GLU A 337 -10.08 12.71 25.35
N SER A 338 -9.10 13.11 24.55
CA SER A 338 -8.90 12.57 23.20
C SER A 338 -8.50 11.09 23.19
N LEU A 339 -7.96 10.54 24.29
CA LEU A 339 -7.55 9.13 24.40
C LEU A 339 -8.73 8.15 24.54
N PHE A 340 -9.89 8.63 25.00
CA PHE A 340 -11.12 7.85 25.12
C PHE A 340 -11.85 7.73 23.77
N ASN A 341 -11.87 8.82 23.02
CA ASN A 341 -12.50 8.92 21.71
C ASN A 341 -11.47 8.87 20.57
N VAL A 342 -10.34 8.16 20.72
CA VAL A 342 -9.32 8.13 19.66
C VAL A 342 -9.87 7.52 18.39
N VAL A 343 -10.66 6.44 18.53
CA VAL A 343 -11.19 5.68 17.42
C VAL A 343 -12.56 6.23 17.04
N ASN A 344 -12.69 6.69 15.80
CA ASN A 344 -13.93 7.30 15.35
C ASN A 344 -15.03 6.22 15.23
N GLY A 345 -16.17 6.46 15.89
CA GLY A 345 -17.31 5.52 15.92
C GLY A 345 -17.16 4.35 16.88
N ILE A 346 -16.03 4.21 17.59
CA ILE A 346 -15.78 3.10 18.53
C ILE A 346 -15.20 3.67 19.83
N PRO A 347 -16.05 4.07 20.80
CA PRO A 347 -15.57 4.55 22.08
C PRO A 347 -14.85 3.42 22.83
N ALA A 348 -13.78 3.75 23.55
CA ALA A 348 -13.14 2.82 24.48
C ALA A 348 -14.07 2.49 25.66
N LEU A 349 -13.80 1.39 26.37
CA LEU A 349 -14.44 1.09 27.65
C LEU A 349 -14.06 2.14 28.70
N ASP A 350 -15.07 2.75 29.32
CA ASP A 350 -14.86 3.75 30.37
C ASP A 350 -14.68 3.05 31.73
N ASN A 351 -13.43 3.04 32.21
CA ASN A 351 -13.07 2.52 33.51
C ASN A 351 -12.94 3.63 34.57
N SER A 352 -13.40 4.85 34.28
CA SER A 352 -13.38 5.95 35.24
C SER A 352 -14.32 5.68 36.41
N ASN A 353 -13.87 6.04 37.60
CA ASN A 353 -14.66 6.03 38.83
C ASN A 353 -14.52 7.38 39.54
N PHE A 354 -15.34 7.64 40.56
CA PHE A 354 -15.38 8.92 41.29
C PHE A 354 -14.00 9.43 41.75
N PHE A 355 -13.04 8.54 42.02
CA PHE A 355 -11.69 8.87 42.49
C PHE A 355 -10.59 8.82 41.42
N ARG A 356 -10.87 8.34 40.20
CA ARG A 356 -9.86 8.14 39.16
C ARG A 356 -10.41 8.47 37.79
N LYS A 357 -9.77 9.46 37.14
CA LYS A 357 -9.98 9.73 35.72
C LYS A 357 -9.38 8.61 34.88
N ASP A 358 -10.11 8.20 33.86
CA ASP A 358 -9.65 7.24 32.87
C ASP A 358 -8.46 7.81 32.08
N ALA A 359 -7.30 7.17 32.20
CA ALA A 359 -6.04 7.61 31.58
C ALA A 359 -5.14 6.40 31.33
N ILE A 360 -4.54 6.34 30.15
CA ILE A 360 -3.62 5.28 29.76
C ILE A 360 -2.24 5.58 30.36
N ASP A 361 -1.75 4.64 31.16
CA ASP A 361 -0.39 4.65 31.71
C ASP A 361 0.46 3.64 30.94
N PHE A 362 1.00 4.08 29.80
CA PHE A 362 1.76 3.23 28.88
C PHE A 362 2.95 2.53 29.57
N ASP A 363 3.75 3.28 30.33
CA ASP A 363 4.94 2.76 30.99
C ASP A 363 4.63 1.73 32.07
N LYS A 364 3.51 1.90 32.79
CA LYS A 364 3.02 0.88 33.71
C LYS A 364 2.64 -0.39 32.97
N THR A 365 1.89 -0.29 31.87
CA THR A 365 1.51 -1.46 31.07
C THR A 365 2.74 -2.17 30.50
N PHE A 366 3.75 -1.42 30.05
CA PHE A 366 4.99 -2.02 29.54
C PHE A 366 5.80 -2.67 30.65
N THR A 367 5.83 -2.06 31.85
CA THR A 367 6.44 -2.68 33.03
C THR A 367 5.79 -4.01 33.38
N GLN A 368 4.48 -4.17 33.20
CA GLN A 368 3.79 -5.44 33.45
C GLN A 368 4.14 -6.53 32.41
N LYS A 369 4.70 -6.16 31.26
CA LYS A 369 5.05 -7.07 30.17
C LYS A 369 6.53 -7.35 30.03
N VAL A 370 7.39 -6.56 30.68
CA VAL A 370 8.85 -6.65 30.45
C VAL A 370 9.45 -7.99 30.86
N ASP A 371 8.92 -8.63 31.90
CA ASP A 371 9.41 -9.92 32.37
C ASP A 371 9.21 -11.02 31.32
N ASP A 372 8.06 -11.02 30.63
CA ASP A 372 7.78 -11.96 29.52
C ASP A 372 8.78 -11.77 28.38
N ILE A 373 9.17 -10.52 28.10
CA ILE A 373 10.11 -10.17 27.04
C ILE A 373 11.55 -10.56 27.40
N THR A 374 11.99 -10.32 28.64
CA THR A 374 13.36 -10.63 29.06
C THR A 374 13.62 -12.13 29.17
N GLN A 375 12.58 -12.91 29.47
CA GLN A 375 12.65 -14.37 29.56
C GLN A 375 12.60 -15.06 28.19
N ASN A 376 12.15 -14.36 27.14
CA ASN A 376 12.10 -14.92 25.80
C ASN A 376 13.50 -15.06 25.17
N LYS A 377 13.99 -16.31 25.10
CA LYS A 377 15.30 -16.65 24.56
C LYS A 377 15.44 -16.45 23.05
N GLU A 378 14.35 -16.28 22.29
CA GLU A 378 14.40 -16.03 20.85
C GLU A 378 14.78 -14.57 20.54
N LEU A 379 14.54 -13.65 21.48
CA LEU A 379 14.84 -12.22 21.32
C LEU A 379 16.32 -11.94 21.63
N GLN A 380 17.15 -12.05 20.59
CA GLN A 380 18.61 -11.96 20.72
C GLN A 380 19.13 -10.52 20.84
N SER A 381 18.50 -9.56 20.16
CA SER A 381 18.93 -8.16 20.18
C SER A 381 18.03 -7.29 21.06
N PHE A 382 18.58 -6.15 21.47
CA PHE A 382 17.80 -5.14 22.19
C PHE A 382 16.67 -4.60 21.31
N GLU A 383 16.94 -4.37 20.02
CA GLU A 383 15.95 -3.92 19.04
C GLU A 383 14.74 -4.86 18.98
N MET A 384 14.99 -6.18 18.93
CA MET A 384 13.93 -7.19 18.95
C MET A 384 13.13 -7.13 20.25
N LYS A 385 13.80 -7.00 21.40
CA LYS A 385 13.13 -6.88 22.71
C LYS A 385 12.28 -5.63 22.82
N LEU A 386 12.77 -4.48 22.34
CA LEU A 386 12.01 -3.24 22.35
C LEU A 386 10.77 -3.35 21.45
N ILE A 387 10.91 -3.88 20.24
CA ILE A 387 9.77 -4.08 19.33
C ILE A 387 8.73 -5.02 19.97
N ALA A 388 9.18 -6.13 20.55
CA ALA A 388 8.30 -7.08 21.23
C ALA A 388 7.57 -6.44 22.42
N LEU A 389 8.28 -5.66 23.25
CA LEU A 389 7.67 -4.93 24.38
C LEU A 389 6.61 -3.93 23.91
N LEU A 390 6.91 -3.16 22.86
CA LEU A 390 5.99 -2.19 22.28
C LEU A 390 4.73 -2.87 21.71
N GLN A 391 4.91 -4.02 21.06
CA GLN A 391 3.82 -4.83 20.52
C GLN A 391 2.93 -5.39 21.65
N GLU A 392 3.52 -6.10 22.62
CA GLU A 392 2.79 -6.69 23.75
C GLU A 392 2.12 -5.64 24.62
N GLY A 393 2.78 -4.51 24.82
CA GLY A 393 2.23 -3.35 25.49
C GLY A 393 1.01 -2.78 24.76
N SER A 394 1.10 -2.60 23.44
CA SER A 394 -0.04 -2.12 22.64
C SER A 394 -1.21 -3.13 22.62
N ASN A 395 -0.91 -4.43 22.63
CA ASN A 395 -1.90 -5.50 22.76
C ASN A 395 -2.63 -5.45 24.10
N ALA A 396 -1.89 -5.23 25.20
CA ALA A 396 -2.47 -5.12 26.53
C ALA A 396 -3.36 -3.87 26.66
N ILE A 397 -2.92 -2.73 26.12
CA ILE A 397 -3.73 -1.51 26.06
C ILE A 397 -5.01 -1.76 25.26
N TYR A 398 -4.92 -2.35 24.07
CA TYR A 398 -6.12 -2.66 23.30
C TYR A 398 -7.09 -3.56 24.07
N SER A 399 -6.56 -4.60 24.73
CA SER A 399 -7.38 -5.54 25.51
C SER A 399 -8.08 -4.83 26.66
N GLU A 400 -7.37 -4.01 27.45
CA GLU A 400 -7.97 -3.23 28.55
C GLU A 400 -9.05 -2.25 28.08
N ARG A 401 -8.92 -1.72 26.86
CA ARG A 401 -9.75 -0.63 26.34
C ARG A 401 -10.92 -1.10 25.48
N PHE A 402 -10.84 -2.27 24.87
CA PHE A 402 -11.82 -2.73 23.86
C PHE A 402 -12.23 -4.20 24.00
N LYS A 403 -11.62 -4.97 24.92
CA LYS A 403 -12.08 -6.33 25.25
C LYS A 403 -12.61 -6.35 26.68
N ASN A 404 -13.80 -6.91 26.86
CA ASN A 404 -14.39 -7.15 28.19
C ASN A 404 -13.72 -8.32 28.89
#